data_AF-A0A1X7U3L7-F1
#
_entry.id   AF-A0A1X7U3L7-F1
#
_cell.length_a   1.000
_cell.length_b   1.000
_cell.length_c   1.000
_cell.angle_alpha   90.00
_cell.angle_beta   90.00
_cell.angle_gamma   90.00
#
_symmetry.space_group_name_H-M   'P 1'
#
loop_
_entity.id
_entity.type
_entity.pdbx_description
1 polymer ?
#
loop_
_entity_poly.entity_id
_entity_poly.type
_entity_poly.pdbx_seq_one_letter_code
_entity_poly.pdbx_strand_id
1 'polypeptide(L)'
;MLRDYTCYTKAASGFAGSLIGFTNLGDINNHLTDFENSLKEDKPISAPPATSMPVLMIRGLRNNFSFPYAQFPCNDLSGYQLCDIFWEAVCRLELCGLKVMALVCDGLSANRRLFNISSSSGNTPYEVKN
;
A
#
# COMPACT_ATOMS: atom_id res chain seq x y z
N MET A 1 26.21 6.78 -7.65
CA MET A 1 25.38 7.77 -8.37
C MET A 1 24.00 7.13 -8.47
N LEU A 2 22.95 7.49 -7.73
CA LEU A 2 22.60 8.65 -6.91
C LEU A 2 22.39 8.26 -5.44
N ARG A 3 22.59 9.23 -4.53
CA ARG A 3 22.21 9.17 -3.12
C ARG A 3 21.31 10.39 -2.88
N ASP A 4 20.01 10.19 -3.00
CA ASP A 4 19.05 11.22 -2.59
C ASP A 4 18.57 10.87 -1.18
N TYR A 5 19.26 11.43 -0.18
CA TYR A 5 18.80 11.46 1.20
C TYR A 5 17.94 12.71 1.36
N THR A 6 16.61 12.57 1.35
CA THR A 6 15.72 13.68 1.72
C THR A 6 15.61 13.73 3.24
N CYS A 7 16.27 14.72 3.85
CA CYS A 7 16.16 15.04 5.26
C CYS A 7 15.08 16.12 5.48
N TYR A 8 14.15 15.88 6.40
CA TYR A 8 13.27 16.93 6.91
C TYR A 8 13.73 17.33 8.32
N THR A 9 14.26 18.55 8.46
CA THR A 9 14.50 19.18 9.76
C THR A 9 13.30 20.04 10.14
N LYS A 10 12.61 19.69 11.23
CA LYS A 10 11.70 20.62 11.90
C LYS A 10 12.57 21.59 12.72
N ALA A 11 12.72 22.83 12.23
CA ALA A 11 13.39 23.88 12.97
C ALA A 11 12.49 24.32 14.15
N ALA A 12 12.82 23.89 15.36
CA ALA A 12 12.33 24.50 16.58
C ALA A 12 13.35 25.54 17.04
N SER A 13 12.89 26.75 17.31
CA SER A 13 13.70 27.93 17.61
C SER A 13 14.43 27.82 18.95
N GLY A 14 15.70 28.23 18.95
CA GLY A 14 16.41 28.74 20.13
C GLY A 14 17.17 27.69 20.95
N PHE A 15 18.49 27.90 21.01
CA PHE A 15 19.51 27.19 21.80
C PHE A 15 20.08 25.88 21.22
N ALA A 16 21.37 25.95 20.89
CA ALA A 16 22.33 24.89 20.55
C ALA A 16 21.73 23.61 19.95
N GLY A 17 21.82 23.48 18.62
CA GLY A 17 21.40 22.31 17.85
C GLY A 17 22.20 21.06 18.18
N SER A 18 21.96 20.47 19.35
CA SER A 18 22.40 19.13 19.70
C SER A 18 21.51 18.13 18.98
N LEU A 19 22.12 17.18 18.27
CA LEU A 19 21.42 16.07 17.61
C LEU A 19 20.77 15.19 18.68
N ILE A 20 19.45 15.33 18.89
CA ILE A 20 18.71 14.59 19.93
C ILE A 20 18.44 13.13 19.52
N GLY A 21 18.68 12.78 18.26
CA GLY A 21 18.62 11.40 17.77
C GLY A 21 18.41 11.34 16.26
N PHE A 22 18.69 10.18 15.68
CA PHE A 22 18.28 9.84 14.33
C PHE A 22 17.46 8.56 14.40
N THR A 23 16.32 8.54 13.72
CA THR A 23 15.57 7.31 13.48
C THR A 23 15.99 6.81 12.10
N ASN A 24 16.68 5.67 12.04
CA ASN A 24 16.91 5.00 10.76
C ASN A 24 15.54 4.53 10.26
N LEU A 25 15.04 5.18 9.20
CA LEU A 25 13.75 4.84 8.60
C LEU A 25 13.76 3.46 7.91
N GLY A 26 14.92 2.79 7.90
CA GLY A 26 15.13 1.54 7.19
C GLY A 26 15.31 1.81 5.70
N ASP A 27 16.33 1.18 5.11
CA ASP A 27 16.36 0.95 3.68
C ASP A 27 15.75 -0.44 3.44
N ILE A 28 15.10 -0.66 2.29
CA ILE A 28 14.64 -1.98 1.86
C ILE A 28 15.78 -2.99 1.97
N ASN A 29 17.02 -2.55 1.70
CA ASN A 29 18.21 -3.37 1.89
C ASN A 29 18.43 -3.89 3.31
N ASN A 30 18.09 -3.11 4.34
CA ASN A 30 18.23 -3.56 5.73
C ASN A 30 17.24 -4.71 6.01
N HIS A 31 15.98 -4.55 5.58
CA HIS A 31 14.97 -5.58 5.71
C HIS A 31 15.31 -6.86 4.92
N LEU A 32 15.90 -6.72 3.72
CA LEU A 32 16.37 -7.86 2.93
C LEU A 32 17.53 -8.59 3.61
N THR A 33 18.49 -7.84 4.18
CA THR A 33 19.63 -8.40 4.90
C THR A 33 19.17 -9.15 6.16
N ASP A 34 18.23 -8.57 6.91
CA ASP A 34 17.65 -9.19 8.11
C ASP A 34 16.89 -10.48 7.74
N PHE A 35 16.15 -10.47 6.63
CA PHE A 35 15.47 -11.65 6.11
C PHE A 35 16.47 -12.73 5.69
N GLU A 36 17.50 -12.39 4.93
CA GLU A 36 18.56 -13.34 4.54
C GLU A 36 19.26 -13.97 5.75
N ASN A 37 19.53 -13.17 6.79
CA ASN A 37 20.14 -13.67 8.02
C ASN A 37 19.16 -14.58 8.79
N SER A 38 17.86 -14.26 8.78
CA SER A 38 16.83 -15.11 9.39
C SER A 38 16.65 -16.47 8.70
N LEU A 39 16.98 -16.57 7.41
CA LEU A 39 16.99 -17.81 6.65
C LEU A 39 18.26 -18.65 6.87
N LYS A 40 19.36 -18.02 7.30
CA LYS A 40 20.64 -18.70 7.60
C LYS A 40 20.66 -19.32 8.99
N GLU A 41 19.91 -18.78 9.93
CA GLU A 41 19.65 -19.42 11.21
C GLU A 41 18.58 -20.49 11.01
N ASP A 42 18.78 -21.73 11.48
CA ASP A 42 17.78 -22.82 11.54
C ASP A 42 16.63 -22.52 12.53
N LYS A 43 16.27 -21.24 12.68
CA LYS A 43 15.11 -20.81 13.45
C LYS A 43 13.85 -21.11 12.65
N PRO A 44 12.81 -21.69 13.28
CA PRO A 44 11.51 -21.80 12.64
C PRO A 44 11.04 -20.38 12.30
N ILE A 45 10.87 -20.11 11.01
CA ILE A 45 10.33 -18.83 10.52
C ILE A 45 8.97 -18.65 11.18
N SER A 46 8.83 -17.60 12.00
CA SER A 46 7.66 -17.39 12.86
C SER A 46 6.35 -17.18 12.10
N ALA A 47 6.40 -16.93 10.79
CA ALA A 47 5.23 -16.83 9.92
C ALA A 47 5.58 -17.29 8.49
N PRO A 48 4.66 -17.97 7.77
CA PRO A 48 4.90 -18.37 6.40
C PRO A 48 5.13 -17.15 5.49
N PRO A 49 6.07 -17.25 4.52
CA PRO A 49 6.33 -16.16 3.58
C PRO A 49 5.09 -15.83 2.76
N ALA A 50 4.92 -14.56 2.42
CA ALA A 50 3.74 -14.07 1.69
C ALA A 50 3.61 -14.74 0.31
N THR A 51 2.45 -15.35 0.04
CA THR A 51 2.17 -15.99 -1.27
C THR A 51 1.86 -14.98 -2.38
N SER A 52 1.31 -13.81 -2.03
CA SER A 52 0.84 -12.83 -3.00
C SER A 52 1.12 -11.39 -2.55
N MET A 53 1.11 -10.46 -3.50
CA MET A 53 1.30 -9.03 -3.26
C MET A 53 0.23 -8.22 -4.01
N PRO A 54 -0.97 -8.02 -3.44
CA PRO A 54 -1.95 -7.10 -3.98
C PRO A 54 -1.39 -5.68 -4.14
N VAL A 55 -1.67 -5.07 -5.30
CA VAL A 55 -1.25 -3.69 -5.62
C VAL A 55 -2.47 -2.86 -6.00
N LEU A 56 -2.65 -1.73 -5.33
CA LEU A 56 -3.57 -0.68 -5.76
C LEU A 56 -2.84 0.25 -6.72
N MET A 57 -3.19 0.18 -7.99
CA MET A 57 -2.60 1.02 -9.03
C MET A 57 -3.56 2.14 -9.41
N ILE A 58 -3.05 3.37 -9.43
CA ILE A 58 -3.82 4.54 -9.86
C ILE A 58 -3.50 4.81 -11.31
N ARG A 59 -4.55 5.02 -12.11
CA ARG A 59 -4.44 5.30 -13.54
C ARG A 59 -5.34 6.46 -13.91
N GLY A 60 -4.76 7.47 -14.54
CA GLY A 60 -5.48 8.59 -15.14
C GLY A 60 -6.26 8.14 -16.37
N LEU A 61 -7.47 8.66 -16.54
CA LEU A 61 -8.33 8.32 -17.68
C LEU A 61 -7.87 8.95 -19.00
N ARG A 62 -7.32 10.17 -18.93
CA ARG A 62 -6.96 10.98 -20.12
C ARG A 62 -5.46 11.14 -20.33
N ASN A 63 -4.68 11.06 -19.25
CA ASN A 63 -3.25 11.31 -19.28
C ASN A 63 -2.51 10.01 -18.96
N ASN A 64 -1.23 9.92 -19.36
CA ASN A 64 -0.34 8.81 -19.01
C ASN A 64 0.11 8.83 -17.53
N PHE A 65 -0.76 9.30 -16.65
CA PHE A 65 -0.53 9.35 -15.22
C PHE A 65 -0.84 7.97 -14.64
N SER A 66 0.18 7.23 -14.26
CA SER A 66 -0.01 5.94 -13.60
C SER A 66 1.09 5.68 -12.59
N PHE A 67 0.72 5.22 -11.40
CA PHE A 67 1.68 4.86 -10.36
C PHE A 67 1.07 3.84 -9.40
N PRO A 68 1.91 2.96 -8.79
CA PRO A 68 1.46 2.11 -7.70
C PRO A 68 1.24 2.97 -6.45
N TYR A 69 0.03 2.94 -5.90
CA TYR A 69 -0.34 3.73 -4.72
C TYR A 69 -0.09 2.97 -3.41
N ALA A 70 -0.41 1.68 -3.39
CA ALA A 70 -0.15 0.82 -2.22
C ALA A 70 0.10 -0.62 -2.65
N GLN A 71 0.94 -1.33 -1.89
CA GLN A 71 1.25 -2.75 -2.08
C GLN A 71 1.35 -3.44 -0.71
N PHE A 72 0.77 -4.62 -0.59
CA PHE A 72 0.70 -5.33 0.69
C PHE A 72 1.06 -6.81 0.52
N PRO A 73 2.05 -7.36 1.23
CA PRO A 73 2.31 -8.79 1.19
C PRO A 73 1.20 -9.54 1.93
N CYS A 74 0.59 -10.55 1.31
CA CYS A 74 -0.53 -11.30 1.87
C CYS A 74 -0.44 -12.80 1.54
N ASN A 75 -0.77 -13.63 2.52
CA ASN A 75 -0.98 -15.07 2.32
C ASN A 75 -2.40 -15.35 1.84
N ASP A 76 -3.38 -14.72 2.48
CA ASP A 76 -4.79 -14.73 2.11
C ASP A 76 -5.35 -13.32 2.30
N LEU A 77 -6.20 -12.87 1.38
CA LEU A 77 -6.85 -11.56 1.47
C LEU A 77 -8.38 -11.73 1.49
N SER A 78 -9.02 -11.27 2.57
CA SER A 78 -10.47 -11.24 2.66
C SER A 78 -11.05 -10.06 1.87
N GLY A 79 -12.19 -10.28 1.21
CA GLY A 79 -12.90 -9.20 0.51
C GLY A 79 -13.32 -8.03 1.42
N TYR A 80 -13.53 -8.26 2.72
CA TYR A 80 -13.80 -7.18 3.69
C TYR A 80 -12.57 -6.31 3.92
N GLN A 81 -11.40 -6.92 4.12
CA GLN A 81 -10.14 -6.18 4.29
C GLN A 81 -9.80 -5.36 3.05
N LEU A 82 -10.03 -5.94 1.87
CA LEU A 82 -9.84 -5.22 0.61
C LEU A 82 -10.79 -4.03 0.47
N CYS A 83 -12.03 -4.15 0.97
CA CYS A 83 -13.01 -3.06 0.96
C CYS A 83 -12.57 -1.88 1.83
N ASP A 84 -12.04 -2.16 3.02
CA ASP A 84 -11.53 -1.13 3.93
C ASP A 84 -10.32 -0.41 3.32
N ILE A 85 -9.36 -1.18 2.79
CA ILE A 85 -8.16 -0.64 2.12
C ILE A 85 -8.58 0.21 0.90
N PHE A 86 -9.55 -0.26 0.13
CA PHE A 86 -10.04 0.47 -1.04
C PHE A 86 -10.67 1.81 -0.65
N TRP A 87 -11.59 1.84 0.32
CA TRP A 87 -12.24 3.09 0.72
C TRP A 87 -11.28 4.06 1.40
N GLU A 88 -10.32 3.56 2.18
CA GLU A 88 -9.26 4.41 2.72
C GLU A 88 -8.41 5.04 1.61
N ALA A 89 -8.08 4.27 0.57
CA ALA A 89 -7.36 4.78 -0.59
C ALA A 89 -8.18 5.85 -1.33
N VAL A 90 -9.48 5.62 -1.56
CA VAL A 90 -10.38 6.61 -2.19
C VAL A 90 -10.41 7.91 -1.38
N CYS A 91 -10.66 7.83 -0.08
CA CYS A 91 -10.69 9.00 0.80
C CYS A 91 -9.39 9.82 0.72
N ARG A 92 -8.24 9.16 0.77
CA ARG A 92 -6.93 9.84 0.69
C ARG A 92 -6.68 10.47 -0.69
N LEU A 93 -7.06 9.80 -1.77
CA LEU A 93 -6.95 10.34 -3.13
C LEU A 93 -7.83 11.57 -3.32
N GLU A 94 -9.07 11.52 -2.81
CA GLU A 94 -9.99 12.65 -2.87
C GLU A 94 -9.48 13.86 -2.07
N LEU A 95 -8.87 13.63 -0.90
CA LEU A 95 -8.20 14.69 -0.13
C LEU A 95 -7.03 15.33 -0.90
N CYS A 96 -6.37 14.58 -1.78
CA CYS A 96 -5.34 15.09 -2.69
C CYS A 96 -5.91 15.76 -3.96
N GLY A 97 -7.23 15.88 -4.09
CA GLY A 97 -7.89 16.47 -5.25
C GLY A 97 -8.02 15.52 -6.45
N LEU A 98 -7.78 14.21 -6.26
CA LEU A 98 -7.96 13.20 -7.29
C LEU A 98 -9.32 12.52 -7.12
N LYS A 99 -10.19 12.63 -8.13
CA LYS A 99 -11.50 11.97 -8.12
C LYS A 99 -11.41 10.54 -8.66
N VAL A 100 -11.82 9.57 -7.85
CA VAL A 100 -11.89 8.16 -8.27
C VAL A 100 -13.19 7.94 -9.05
N MET A 101 -13.07 7.55 -10.32
CA MET A 101 -14.22 7.38 -11.21
C MET A 101 -14.66 5.92 -11.37
N ALA A 102 -13.71 4.99 -11.29
CA ALA A 102 -13.95 3.56 -11.49
C ALA A 102 -12.88 2.74 -10.76
N LEU A 103 -13.29 1.56 -10.32
CA LEU A 103 -12.41 0.51 -9.83
C LEU A 103 -12.38 -0.61 -10.88
N VAL A 104 -11.18 -1.06 -11.25
CA VAL A 104 -10.98 -2.17 -12.18
C VAL A 104 -10.21 -3.27 -11.45
N CYS A 105 -10.79 -4.45 -11.39
CA CYS A 105 -10.22 -5.62 -10.72
C CYS A 105 -10.32 -6.84 -11.63
N ASP A 106 -9.53 -7.87 -11.35
CA ASP A 106 -9.73 -9.19 -11.96
C ASP A 106 -10.92 -9.93 -11.32
N GLY A 107 -11.17 -11.14 -11.82
CA GLY A 107 -12.25 -11.99 -11.34
C GLY A 107 -11.95 -12.74 -10.04
N LEU A 108 -10.94 -12.40 -9.22
CA LEU A 108 -10.64 -13.13 -7.99
C LEU A 108 -11.80 -13.08 -6.98
N SER A 109 -11.90 -14.12 -6.15
CA SER A 109 -12.98 -14.27 -5.16
C SER A 109 -13.07 -13.08 -4.19
N ALA A 110 -11.92 -12.55 -3.76
CA ALA A 110 -11.84 -11.35 -2.92
C ALA A 110 -12.43 -10.11 -3.61
N ASN A 111 -12.12 -9.90 -4.89
CA ASN A 111 -12.61 -8.78 -5.70
C ASN A 111 -14.13 -8.88 -5.92
N ARG A 112 -14.64 -10.06 -6.26
CA ARG A 112 -16.09 -10.28 -6.37
C ARG A 112 -16.82 -9.98 -5.05
N ARG A 113 -16.21 -10.34 -3.92
CA ARG A 113 -16.79 -10.09 -2.60
C ARG A 113 -16.80 -8.60 -2.24
N LEU A 114 -15.76 -7.85 -2.64
CA LEU A 114 -15.73 -6.39 -2.49
C LEU A 114 -16.92 -5.71 -3.20
N PHE A 115 -17.25 -6.13 -4.43
CA PHE A 115 -18.41 -5.59 -5.13
C PHE A 115 -19.72 -5.93 -4.43
N ASN A 116 -19.90 -7.17 -3.95
CA ASN A 116 -21.10 -7.56 -3.21
C ASN A 116 -21.31 -6.73 -1.93
N ILE A 117 -20.23 -6.44 -1.20
CA ILE A 117 -20.27 -5.60 0.01
C ILE A 117 -20.65 -4.16 -0.37
N SER A 118 -20.02 -3.62 -1.41
CA SER A 118 -20.22 -2.23 -1.84
C SER A 118 -21.61 -1.97 -2.44
N SER A 119 -22.20 -2.96 -3.11
CA SER A 119 -23.55 -2.86 -3.69
C SER A 119 -24.66 -2.96 -2.65
N SER A 120 -24.40 -3.58 -1.49
CA SER A 120 -25.37 -3.69 -0.40
C SER A 120 -25.64 -2.34 0.28
N SER A 121 -24.76 -1.35 0.08
CA SER A 121 -24.86 0.02 0.61
C SER A 121 -25.57 1.04 -0.30
N GLY A 122 -26.01 0.66 -1.50
CA GLY A 122 -26.80 1.55 -2.37
C GLY A 122 -26.63 1.24 -3.86
N ASN A 123 -27.73 1.40 -4.62
CA ASN A 123 -27.89 1.21 -6.07
C ASN A 123 -26.71 1.75 -6.91
N THR A 124 -25.66 0.97 -7.06
CA THR A 124 -24.55 1.25 -7.98
C THR A 124 -24.52 0.12 -9.03
N PRO A 125 -24.76 0.43 -10.31
CA PRO A 125 -24.68 -0.57 -11.37
C PRO A 125 -23.21 -0.91 -11.61
N TYR A 126 -22.78 -2.11 -11.23
CA TYR A 126 -21.52 -2.67 -11.70
C TYR A 126 -21.80 -3.62 -12.87
N GLU A 127 -21.04 -3.49 -13.96
CA GLU A 127 -21.15 -4.34 -15.15
C GLU A 127 -20.03 -5.37 -15.11
N VAL A 128 -20.36 -6.64 -14.94
CA VAL A 128 -19.40 -7.75 -15.08
C VAL A 128 -19.35 -8.13 -16.54
N LYS A 129 -18.28 -7.74 -17.25
CA LYS A 129 -17.99 -8.25 -18.59
C LYS A 129 -17.14 -9.52 -18.47
N ASN A 130 -17.74 -10.66 -18.81
CA ASN A 130 -17.04 -11.94 -18.98
C ASN A 130 -16.30 -11.98 -20.31
#